data_AF-A0A1C5FZI2-F1
#
_entry.id   AF-A0A1C5FZI2-F1
#
_cell.length_a   1.000
_cell.length_b   1.000
_cell.length_c   1.000
_cell.angle_alpha   90.00
_cell.angle_beta   90.00
_cell.angle_gamma   90.00
#
_symmetry.space_group_name_H-M   'P 1'
#
loop_
_entity.id
_entity.type
_entity.pdbx_description
1 polymer ?
#
loop_
_entity_poly.entity_id
_entity_poly.type
_entity_poly.pdbx_seq_one_letter_code
_entity_poly.pdbx_strand_id
1 'polypeptide(L)'
;MAEDEKLLDYLKKVTADLRQARRRLRQVEERDREPIAIVAMSCRYPGGVKTPEELWRLVAEGGDGVTEFPPDRGWDVDGFFDPDAERSGTFSVREGGFLDTPGDFDPGFFSMSPREALATDPQQRLLLETA
;
A
#
# COMPACT_ATOMS: atom_id res chain seq x y z
N MET A 1 -15.23 32.88 -57.46
CA MET A 1 -15.37 31.42 -57.64
C MET A 1 -14.08 30.69 -57.26
N ALA A 2 -12.99 30.76 -58.04
CA ALA A 2 -11.73 30.05 -57.70
C ALA A 2 -11.04 30.59 -56.44
N GLU A 3 -11.18 31.88 -56.15
CA GLU A 3 -10.60 32.54 -54.97
C GLU A 3 -11.36 32.19 -53.68
N ASP A 4 -12.69 32.10 -53.75
CA ASP A 4 -13.55 31.69 -52.64
C ASP A 4 -13.34 30.22 -52.26
N GLU A 5 -13.15 29.35 -53.26
CA GLU A 5 -12.87 27.92 -53.05
C GLU A 5 -11.52 27.70 -52.35
N LYS A 6 -10.50 28.46 -52.77
CA LYS A 6 -9.18 28.45 -52.12
C LYS A 6 -9.26 28.98 -50.69
N LEU A 7 -10.03 30.04 -50.45
CA LEU A 7 -10.25 30.58 -49.12
C LEU A 7 -10.94 29.56 -48.19
N LEU A 8 -11.94 28.85 -48.70
CA LEU A 8 -12.64 27.79 -47.98
C LEU A 8 -11.73 26.62 -47.63
N ASP A 9 -10.83 26.23 -48.54
CA ASP A 9 -9.85 25.17 -48.30
C ASP A 9 -8.85 25.56 -47.20
N TYR A 10 -8.33 26.78 -47.25
CA TYR A 10 -7.47 27.32 -46.17
C TYR A 10 -8.22 27.38 -44.83
N LEU A 11 -9.48 27.80 -44.82
CA LEU A 11 -10.26 27.88 -43.59
C LEU A 11 -10.50 26.49 -42.97
N LYS A 12 -10.79 25.48 -43.80
CA LYS A 12 -10.93 24.07 -43.38
C LYS A 12 -9.63 23.55 -42.77
N LYS A 13 -8.50 23.84 -43.41
CA LYS A 13 -7.18 23.43 -42.92
C LYS A 13 -6.86 24.08 -41.57
N VAL A 14 -7.01 25.40 -41.45
CA VAL A 14 -6.70 26.13 -40.20
C VAL A 14 -7.62 25.69 -39.05
N THR A 15 -8.90 25.43 -39.32
CA THR A 15 -9.82 24.93 -38.29
C THR A 15 -9.49 23.50 -37.84
N ALA A 16 -9.02 22.63 -38.75
CA ALA A 16 -8.52 21.30 -38.40
C ALA A 16 -7.24 21.37 -37.56
N ASP A 17 -6.27 22.19 -37.97
CA ASP A 17 -5.00 22.37 -37.26
C ASP A 17 -5.22 22.97 -35.86
N LEU A 18 -6.12 23.96 -35.73
CA LEU A 18 -6.49 24.54 -34.43
C LEU A 18 -7.15 23.50 -33.51
N ARG A 19 -8.03 22.65 -34.04
CA ARG A 19 -8.64 21.56 -33.26
C ARG A 19 -7.57 20.56 -32.78
N GLN A 20 -6.60 20.24 -33.63
CA GLN A 20 -5.50 19.34 -33.27
C GLN A 20 -4.59 19.96 -32.19
N ALA A 21 -4.21 21.22 -32.35
CA ALA A 21 -3.39 21.94 -31.37
C ALA A 21 -4.09 22.02 -30.01
N ARG A 22 -5.39 22.34 -29.98
CA ARG A 22 -6.19 22.38 -28.74
C ARG A 22 -6.29 21.01 -28.06
N ARG A 23 -6.42 19.92 -28.82
CA ARG A 23 -6.43 18.55 -28.27
C ARG A 23 -5.09 18.20 -27.62
N ARG A 24 -3.97 18.53 -28.28
CA ARG A 24 -2.63 18.29 -27.73
C ARG A 24 -2.40 19.08 -26.45
N LEU A 25 -2.84 20.35 -26.41
CA LEU A 25 -2.73 21.17 -25.20
C LEU A 25 -3.49 20.53 -24.03
N ARG A 26 -4.76 20.12 -24.25
CA ARG A 26 -5.54 19.43 -23.23
C ARG A 26 -4.90 18.14 -22.77
N GLN A 27 -4.38 17.31 -23.68
CA GLN A 27 -3.72 16.07 -23.27
C GLN A 27 -2.50 16.32 -22.38
N VAL A 28 -1.73 17.37 -22.65
CA VAL A 28 -0.60 17.75 -21.79
C VAL A 28 -1.10 18.26 -20.43
N GLU A 29 -2.11 19.12 -20.41
CA GLU A 29 -2.72 19.66 -19.19
C GLU A 29 -3.40 18.57 -18.34
N GLU A 30 -4.04 17.59 -18.98
CA GLU A 30 -4.74 16.46 -18.35
C GLU A 30 -3.74 15.45 -17.81
N ARG A 31 -2.65 15.15 -18.55
CA ARG A 31 -1.61 14.22 -18.08
C ARG A 31 -0.99 14.67 -16.76
N ASP A 32 -0.74 15.98 -16.63
CA ASP A 32 -0.12 16.53 -15.40
C ASP A 32 -1.14 16.66 -14.25
N ARG A 33 -2.45 16.46 -14.52
CA ARG A 33 -3.55 16.54 -13.55
C ARG A 33 -4.39 15.27 -13.49
N GLU A 34 -3.88 14.17 -14.00
CA GLU A 34 -4.61 12.92 -14.08
C GLU A 34 -4.85 12.37 -12.66
N PRO A 35 -6.10 12.23 -12.20
CA PRO A 35 -6.38 11.68 -10.88
C PRO A 35 -5.99 10.21 -10.80
N ILE A 36 -5.35 9.79 -9.71
CA ILE A 36 -5.03 8.38 -9.47
C ILE A 36 -6.19 7.70 -8.74
N ALA A 37 -6.76 6.68 -9.37
CA ALA A 37 -7.82 5.88 -8.77
C ALA A 37 -7.24 4.81 -7.82
N ILE A 38 -7.72 4.78 -6.58
CA ILE A 38 -7.50 3.66 -5.65
C ILE A 38 -8.60 2.64 -5.96
N VAL A 39 -8.25 1.52 -6.60
CA VAL A 39 -9.21 0.51 -7.07
C VAL A 39 -9.36 -0.68 -6.13
N ALA A 40 -8.38 -0.89 -5.25
CA ALA A 40 -8.36 -1.98 -4.27
C ALA A 40 -7.42 -1.63 -3.11
N MET A 41 -7.61 -2.31 -1.98
CA MET A 41 -6.76 -2.23 -0.79
C MET A 41 -6.71 -3.60 -0.12
N SER A 42 -5.61 -3.90 0.56
CA SER A 42 -5.42 -5.09 1.39
C SER A 42 -4.48 -4.73 2.54
N CYS A 43 -4.60 -5.40 3.69
CA CYS A 43 -3.75 -5.10 4.84
C CYS A 43 -3.64 -6.26 5.84
N ARG A 44 -2.63 -6.14 6.70
CA ARG A 44 -2.45 -6.92 7.93
C ARG A 44 -2.02 -5.92 9.01
N TYR A 45 -2.79 -5.81 10.09
CA TYR A 45 -2.53 -4.89 11.19
C TYR A 45 -2.69 -5.57 12.56
N PRO A 46 -2.16 -4.96 13.63
CA PRO A 46 -2.40 -5.44 14.99
C PRO A 46 -3.88 -5.52 15.37
N GLY A 47 -4.19 -6.31 16.40
CA GLY A 47 -5.57 -6.57 16.81
C GLY A 47 -6.33 -7.53 15.88
N GLY A 48 -5.61 -8.43 15.22
CA GLY A 48 -6.20 -9.45 14.34
C GLY A 48 -6.81 -8.92 13.03
N VAL A 49 -6.50 -7.68 12.64
CA VAL A 49 -7.05 -7.04 11.44
C VAL A 49 -6.36 -7.59 10.18
N LYS A 50 -7.14 -8.23 9.30
CA LYS A 50 -6.67 -8.85 8.06
C LYS A 50 -7.29 -8.25 6.80
N THR A 51 -8.20 -7.28 6.95
CA THR A 51 -8.90 -6.63 5.84
C THR A 51 -9.14 -5.14 6.11
N PRO A 52 -9.29 -4.31 5.05
CA PRO A 52 -9.67 -2.90 5.21
C PRO A 52 -10.99 -2.71 5.97
N GLU A 53 -11.95 -3.62 5.81
CA GLU A 53 -13.24 -3.60 6.51
C GLU A 53 -13.09 -3.84 8.02
N GLU A 54 -12.22 -4.76 8.41
CA GLU A 54 -11.89 -5.00 9.82
C GLU A 54 -11.14 -3.82 10.43
N LEU A 55 -10.23 -3.19 9.67
CA LEU A 55 -9.57 -1.96 10.10
C LEU A 55 -10.60 -0.86 10.35
N TRP A 56 -11.54 -0.67 9.42
CA TRP A 56 -12.59 0.32 9.55
C TRP A 56 -13.43 0.07 10.80
N ARG A 57 -13.81 -1.18 11.06
CA ARG A 57 -14.55 -1.54 12.27
C ARG A 57 -13.78 -1.20 13.53
N LEU A 58 -12.51 -1.61 13.61
CA LEU A 58 -11.65 -1.32 14.77
C LEU A 58 -11.61 0.19 15.06
N VAL A 59 -11.37 1.01 14.04
CA VAL A 59 -11.31 2.47 14.18
C VAL A 59 -12.67 3.06 14.55
N ALA A 60 -13.75 2.62 13.91
CA ALA A 60 -15.09 3.12 14.15
C ALA A 60 -15.60 2.79 15.58
N GLU A 61 -15.17 1.66 16.13
CA GLU A 61 -15.49 1.22 17.48
C GLU A 61 -14.50 1.79 18.54
N GLY A 62 -13.44 2.47 18.10
CA GLY A 62 -12.39 2.98 18.99
C GLY A 62 -11.57 1.87 19.66
N GLY A 63 -11.44 0.72 19.01
CA GLY A 63 -10.70 -0.43 19.51
C GLY A 63 -9.18 -0.19 19.53
N ASP A 64 -8.51 -0.90 20.44
CA ASP A 64 -7.05 -0.89 20.59
C ASP A 64 -6.48 -2.26 20.18
N GLY A 65 -5.50 -2.25 19.29
CA GLY A 65 -4.78 -3.43 18.81
C GLY A 65 -3.45 -3.69 19.51
N VAL A 66 -3.13 -2.89 20.53
CA VAL A 66 -1.93 -3.07 21.36
C VAL A 66 -2.11 -4.29 22.27
N THR A 67 -1.09 -5.15 22.29
CA THR A 67 -1.05 -6.34 23.13
C THR A 67 0.28 -6.42 23.87
N GLU A 68 0.39 -7.33 24.83
CA GLU A 68 1.69 -7.73 25.36
C GLU A 68 2.59 -8.32 24.25
N PHE A 69 3.90 -8.37 24.51
CA PHE A 69 4.86 -8.98 23.60
C PHE A 69 4.49 -10.45 23.32
N PRO A 70 4.46 -10.89 22.04
CA PRO A 70 4.05 -12.25 21.72
C PRO A 70 5.04 -13.29 22.26
N PRO A 71 4.56 -14.38 22.90
CA PRO A 71 5.43 -15.40 23.50
C PRO A 71 6.07 -16.32 22.44
N ASP A 72 5.63 -16.24 21.18
CA ASP A 72 6.00 -17.15 20.09
C ASP A 72 7.19 -16.66 19.24
N ARG A 73 7.84 -15.56 19.64
CA ARG A 73 8.96 -14.95 18.88
C ARG A 73 10.35 -15.32 19.38
N GLY A 74 10.44 -16.09 20.46
CA GLY A 74 11.72 -16.47 21.07
C GLY A 74 12.47 -15.29 21.70
N TRP A 75 11.77 -14.20 22.05
CA TRP A 75 12.33 -13.04 22.71
C TRP A 75 12.36 -13.24 24.23
N ASP A 76 13.46 -12.86 24.88
CA ASP A 76 13.58 -12.85 26.35
C ASP A 76 12.99 -11.56 26.93
N VAL A 77 11.66 -11.48 26.98
CA VAL A 77 10.98 -10.24 27.33
C VAL A 77 11.28 -9.84 28.78
N ASP A 78 11.30 -10.79 29.72
CA ASP A 78 11.56 -10.48 31.12
C ASP A 78 13.03 -10.12 31.39
N GLY A 79 13.99 -10.71 30.65
CA GLY A 79 15.41 -10.39 30.80
C GLY A 79 15.81 -9.01 30.26
N PHE A 80 15.02 -8.46 29.32
CA PHE A 80 15.27 -7.16 28.69
C PHE A 80 14.34 -6.03 29.17
N PHE A 81 13.41 -6.30 30.09
CA PHE A 81 12.57 -5.26 30.67
C PHE A 81 13.31 -4.52 31.80
N ASP A 82 13.32 -3.19 31.73
CA ASP A 82 13.75 -2.33 32.84
C ASP A 82 12.84 -1.09 32.95
N PRO A 83 12.26 -0.79 34.13
CA PRO A 83 11.46 0.43 34.32
C PRO A 83 12.28 1.73 34.12
N ASP A 84 13.60 1.70 34.24
CA ASP A 84 14.48 2.83 33.93
C ASP A 84 14.71 2.95 32.41
N ALA A 85 14.05 3.93 31.80
CA ALA A 85 14.14 4.19 30.36
C ALA A 85 15.54 4.64 29.89
N GLU A 86 16.44 5.06 30.78
CA GLU A 86 17.80 5.46 30.42
C GLU A 86 18.77 4.26 30.32
N ARG A 87 18.35 3.07 30.75
CA ARG A 87 19.19 1.88 30.70
C ARG A 87 19.29 1.32 29.28
N SER A 88 20.48 1.47 28.70
CA SER A 88 20.79 0.95 27.36
C SER A 88 20.62 -0.58 27.27
N GLY A 89 20.06 -1.04 26.15
CA GLY A 89 19.86 -2.46 25.86
C GLY A 89 18.63 -3.07 26.52
N THR A 90 17.74 -2.26 27.12
CA THR A 90 16.48 -2.70 27.73
C THR A 90 15.30 -1.93 27.14
N PHE A 91 14.09 -2.39 27.41
CA PHE A 91 12.86 -1.66 27.11
C PHE A 91 12.05 -1.41 28.38
N SER A 92 11.38 -0.27 28.43
CA SER A 92 10.57 0.17 29.58
C SER A 92 9.07 -0.07 29.42
N VAL A 93 8.64 -0.60 28.27
CA VAL A 93 7.25 -0.94 27.95
C VAL A 93 7.12 -2.41 27.59
N ARG A 94 6.04 -3.06 28.05
CA ARG A 94 5.76 -4.48 27.81
C ARG A 94 4.65 -4.71 26.78
N GLU A 95 4.19 -3.65 26.13
CA GLU A 95 3.06 -3.65 25.22
C GLU A 95 3.45 -3.02 23.88
N GLY A 96 2.83 -3.48 22.80
CA GLY A 96 3.04 -2.98 21.44
C GLY A 96 2.02 -3.52 20.45
N GLY A 97 2.01 -2.96 19.24
CA GLY A 97 1.17 -3.47 18.15
C GLY A 97 1.89 -4.59 17.39
N PHE A 98 1.41 -5.82 17.52
CA PHE A 98 1.98 -6.98 16.84
C PHE A 98 0.95 -7.64 15.93
N LEU A 99 1.42 -8.22 14.82
CA LEU A 99 0.60 -9.12 14.01
C LEU A 99 0.48 -10.47 14.74
N ASP A 100 -0.72 -11.04 14.74
CA ASP A 100 -1.02 -12.32 15.42
C ASP A 100 -0.13 -13.45 14.88
N THR A 101 -0.14 -13.66 13.56
CA THR A 101 0.54 -14.83 12.95
C THR A 101 1.37 -14.49 11.70
N PRO A 102 2.38 -13.60 11.78
CA PRO A 102 3.22 -13.26 10.63
C PRO A 102 4.18 -14.40 10.21
N GLY A 103 4.21 -15.49 10.97
CA GLY A 103 4.89 -16.72 10.58
C GLY A 103 4.09 -17.57 9.59
N ASP A 104 2.76 -17.41 9.58
CA ASP A 104 1.87 -18.15 8.68
C ASP A 104 2.10 -17.69 7.24
N PHE A 105 2.18 -18.66 6.33
CA PHE A 105 2.35 -18.43 4.90
C PHE A 105 1.96 -19.69 4.15
N ASP A 106 1.29 -19.56 2.99
CA ASP A 106 1.03 -20.68 2.06
C ASP A 106 2.12 -20.74 0.98
N PRO A 107 3.23 -21.48 1.18
CA PRO A 107 4.28 -21.58 0.19
C PRO A 107 3.83 -22.30 -1.08
N GLY A 108 2.86 -23.22 -0.97
CA GLY A 108 2.37 -24.00 -2.11
C GLY A 108 1.67 -23.11 -3.14
N PHE A 109 0.85 -22.17 -2.66
CA PHE A 109 0.20 -21.17 -3.52
C PHE A 109 1.21 -20.33 -4.31
N PHE A 110 2.30 -19.90 -3.66
CA PHE A 110 3.35 -19.10 -4.30
C PHE A 110 4.45 -19.92 -5.00
N SER A 111 4.24 -21.24 -5.18
CA SER A 111 5.22 -22.14 -5.80
C SER A 111 6.61 -22.11 -5.14
N MET A 112 6.64 -21.86 -3.82
CA MET A 112 7.83 -21.75 -3.00
C MET A 112 8.10 -23.07 -2.28
N SER A 113 9.37 -23.49 -2.18
CA SER A 113 9.70 -24.68 -1.40
C SER A 113 9.59 -24.41 0.11
N PRO A 114 9.31 -25.41 0.97
CA PRO A 114 9.25 -25.19 2.42
C PRO A 114 10.54 -24.62 3.01
N ARG A 115 11.70 -25.01 2.46
CA ARG A 115 13.01 -24.52 2.90
C ARG A 115 13.21 -23.04 2.55
N GLU A 116 12.75 -22.64 1.37
CA GLU A 116 12.81 -21.26 0.92
C GLU A 116 11.91 -20.38 1.79
N ALA A 117 10.65 -20.80 1.99
CA ALA A 117 9.69 -20.06 2.81
C ALA A 117 10.15 -19.82 4.25
N LEU A 118 10.85 -20.79 4.86
CA LEU A 118 11.45 -20.64 6.19
C LEU A 118 12.60 -19.61 6.23
N ALA A 119 13.33 -19.45 5.13
CA ALA A 119 14.42 -18.48 5.02
C ALA A 119 13.93 -17.09 4.58
N THR A 120 12.71 -16.99 4.05
CA THR A 120 12.10 -15.74 3.59
C THR A 120 11.66 -14.87 4.76
N ASP A 121 12.05 -13.60 4.71
CA ASP A 121 11.62 -12.57 5.67
C ASP A 121 10.08 -12.53 5.76
N PRO A 122 9.47 -12.52 6.96
CA PRO A 122 8.03 -12.38 7.14
C PRO A 122 7.40 -11.23 6.35
N GLN A 123 8.11 -10.11 6.18
CA GLN A 123 7.62 -8.97 5.39
C GLN A 123 7.41 -9.31 3.92
N GLN A 124 8.32 -10.10 3.33
CA GLN A 124 8.19 -10.53 1.94
C GLN A 124 7.01 -11.49 1.79
N ARG A 125 6.83 -12.40 2.75
CA ARG A 125 5.70 -13.34 2.78
C ARG A 125 4.36 -12.61 2.92
N LEU A 126 4.28 -11.63 3.82
CA LEU A 126 3.09 -10.78 3.98
C LEU A 126 2.80 -9.96 2.72
N LEU A 127 3.83 -9.44 2.05
CA LEU A 127 3.64 -8.70 0.80
C LEU A 127 3.09 -9.60 -0.30
N LEU A 128 3.58 -10.84 -0.42
CA LEU A 128 3.05 -11.81 -1.38
C LEU A 128 1.56 -12.11 -1.14
N GLU A 129 1.11 -12.22 0.11
CA GLU A 129 -0.29 -12.46 0.44
C GLU A 129 -1.22 -11.26 0.27
N THR A 130 -0.67 -10.04 0.30
CA THR A 130 -1.47 -8.80 0.32
C THR A 130 -1.44 -8.03 -1.00
N ALA A 131 -0.49 -8.31 -1.89
CA ALA A 131 -0.31 -7.66 -3.19
C ALA A 131 -1.27 -8.16 -4.29
#